data_AF-A0A3M1BL32-F1
#
_entry.id   AF-A0A3M1BL32-F1
#
_cell.length_a   1.000
_cell.length_b   1.000
_cell.length_c   1.000
_cell.angle_alpha   90.00
_cell.angle_beta   90.00
_cell.angle_gamma   90.00
#
_symmetry.space_group_name_H-M   'P 1'
#
loop_
_entity.id
_entity.type
_entity.pdbx_description
1 polymer ?
#
loop_
_entity_poly.entity_id
_entity_poly.type
_entity_poly.pdbx_seq_one_letter_code
_entity_poly.pdbx_strand_id
1 'polypeptide(L)'
;MFLDFERDLQEIHQKIDQLRRLYNLGDREKERELRKLQREFLKKSKEVYSKLDPWERVLLARHPQRPHAMDYINLLFGNFTELHGDRCFGDDKAVVAGFGYLDSLPVAVIGQE
;
A
#
# COMPACT_ATOMS: atom_id res chain seq x y z
N MET A 1 2.82 -2.09 9.37
CA MET A 1 3.86 -1.52 10.25
C MET A 1 3.59 -0.03 10.33
N PHE A 2 3.77 0.61 11.49
CA PHE A 2 3.59 2.07 11.62
C PHE A 2 4.96 2.74 11.75
N LEU A 3 5.12 3.91 11.16
CA LEU A 3 6.30 4.76 11.30
C LEU A 3 6.20 5.63 12.56
N ASP A 4 7.32 6.20 13.02
CA ASP A 4 7.35 6.96 14.28
C ASP A 4 6.42 8.17 14.30
N PHE A 5 6.25 8.86 13.18
CA PHE A 5 5.33 10.00 13.06
C PHE A 5 3.85 9.58 12.99
N GLU A 6 3.57 8.28 12.86
CA GLU A 6 2.22 7.71 12.79
C GLU A 6 1.74 7.16 14.15
N ARG A 7 2.49 7.37 15.25
CA ARG A 7 2.14 6.85 16.59
C ARG A 7 0.70 7.16 17.00
N ASP A 8 0.27 8.40 16.80
CA ASP A 8 -1.11 8.81 17.08
C ASP A 8 -2.15 8.02 16.26
N LEU A 9 -1.82 7.68 15.01
CA LEU A 9 -2.68 6.87 14.15
C LEU A 9 -2.67 5.42 14.61
N GLN A 10 -1.52 4.90 15.01
CA GLN A 10 -1.38 3.54 15.52
C GLN A 10 -2.27 3.31 16.75
N GLU A 11 -2.32 4.26 17.69
CA GLU A 11 -3.20 4.16 18.87
C GLU A 11 -4.69 4.09 18.50
N ILE A 12 -5.12 4.95 17.58
CA ILE A 12 -6.51 4.95 17.11
C ILE A 12 -6.80 3.64 16.35
N HIS A 13 -5.86 3.17 15.54
CA HIS A 13 -5.99 1.92 14.80
C HIS A 13 -6.13 0.70 15.73
N GLN A 14 -5.32 0.63 16.79
CA GLN A 14 -5.43 -0.43 17.79
C GLN A 14 -6.79 -0.42 18.50
N LYS A 15 -7.31 0.76 18.83
CA LYS A 15 -8.67 0.89 19.41
C LYS A 15 -9.75 0.42 18.42
N ILE A 16 -9.62 0.78 17.14
CA ILE A 16 -10.51 0.30 16.08
C ILE A 16 -10.47 -1.22 15.98
N ASP A 17 -9.28 -1.83 15.98
CA ASP A 17 -9.13 -3.29 15.91
C ASP A 17 -9.73 -4.01 17.12
N GLN A 18 -9.53 -3.47 18.33
CA GLN A 18 -10.14 -4.00 19.54
C GLN A 18 -11.68 -3.96 19.47
N LEU A 19 -12.25 -2.82 19.10
CA LEU A 19 -13.71 -2.68 18.94
C LEU A 19 -14.25 -3.55 17.82
N ARG A 20 -13.52 -3.69 16.72
CA ARG A 20 -13.91 -4.55 15.59
C ARG A 20 -14.00 -6.02 16.00
N ARG A 21 -13.08 -6.49 16.85
CA ARG A 21 -13.14 -7.86 17.42
C ARG A 21 -14.39 -8.05 18.28
N LEU A 22 -14.73 -7.08 19.13
CA LEU A 22 -15.93 -7.14 19.99
C LEU A 22 -17.22 -7.08 19.17
N TYR A 23 -17.26 -6.23 18.13
CA TYR A 23 -18.37 -6.16 17.18
C TYR A 23 -18.60 -7.51 16.49
N ASN A 24 -17.53 -8.16 16.02
CA ASN A 24 -17.61 -9.49 15.40
C ASN A 24 -18.10 -10.58 16.37
N LEU A 25 -17.93 -10.40 17.69
CA LEU A 25 -18.43 -11.29 18.73
C LEU A 25 -19.92 -11.04 19.09
N GLY A 26 -20.59 -10.11 18.42
CA GLY A 26 -22.04 -9.89 18.53
C GLY A 26 -22.46 -8.63 19.28
N ASP A 27 -21.52 -7.84 19.78
CA ASP A 27 -21.80 -6.58 20.47
C ASP A 27 -22.10 -5.44 19.46
N ARG A 28 -23.37 -5.35 19.04
CA ARG A 28 -23.83 -4.38 18.03
C ARG A 28 -23.90 -2.94 18.54
N GLU A 29 -23.87 -2.70 19.85
CA GLU A 29 -23.92 -1.36 20.42
C GLU A 29 -22.66 -0.55 20.07
N LYS A 30 -21.54 -1.24 19.87
CA LYS A 30 -20.24 -0.65 19.54
C LYS A 30 -20.10 -0.23 18.07
N GLU A 31 -21.07 -0.50 17.22
CA GLU A 31 -21.01 -0.11 15.80
C GLU A 31 -20.92 1.41 15.63
N ARG A 32 -21.68 2.17 16.44
CA ARG A 32 -21.66 3.64 16.39
C ARG A 32 -20.29 4.19 16.78
N GLU A 33 -19.69 3.63 17.82
CA GLU A 33 -18.38 4.01 18.30
C GLU A 33 -17.28 3.65 17.29
N LEU A 34 -17.34 2.45 16.70
CA LEU A 34 -16.44 2.00 15.65
C LEU A 34 -16.47 2.96 14.45
N ARG A 35 -17.67 3.32 13.97
CA ARG A 35 -17.83 4.29 12.87
C ARG A 35 -17.27 5.66 13.24
N LYS A 36 -17.41 6.11 14.49
CA LYS A 36 -16.87 7.39 14.96
C LYS A 36 -15.33 7.38 14.94
N LEU A 37 -14.71 6.34 15.51
CA LEU A 37 -13.26 6.17 15.53
C LEU A 37 -12.68 6.01 14.12
N GLN A 38 -13.34 5.29 13.22
CA GLN A 38 -12.91 5.20 11.82
C GLN A 38 -12.90 6.56 11.12
N ARG A 39 -13.90 7.41 11.34
CA ARG A 39 -13.92 8.77 10.78
C ARG A 39 -12.81 9.63 11.36
N GLU A 40 -12.59 9.53 12.68
CA GLU A 40 -11.51 10.24 13.36
C GLU A 40 -10.14 9.82 12.83
N PHE A 41 -9.92 8.51 12.67
CA PHE A 41 -8.72 7.95 12.05
C PHE A 41 -8.49 8.51 10.65
N LEU A 42 -9.51 8.49 9.78
CA LEU A 42 -9.41 9.02 8.42
C LEU A 42 -9.07 10.51 8.40
N LYS A 43 -9.71 11.30 9.27
CA LYS A 43 -9.45 12.74 9.38
C LYS A 43 -8.01 13.00 9.82
N LYS A 44 -7.57 12.34 10.90
CA LYS A 44 -6.24 12.54 11.47
C LYS A 44 -5.15 12.01 10.54
N SER A 45 -5.40 10.90 9.86
CA SER A 45 -4.51 10.35 8.84
C SER A 45 -4.28 11.35 7.71
N LYS A 46 -5.35 11.98 7.21
CA LYS A 46 -5.24 13.03 6.19
C LYS A 46 -4.43 14.23 6.69
N GLU A 47 -4.63 14.65 7.94
CA GLU A 47 -3.87 15.74 8.54
C GLU A 47 -2.37 15.42 8.65
N VAL A 48 -2.02 14.23 9.15
CA VAL A 48 -0.61 13.76 9.27
C VAL A 48 0.06 13.71 7.90
N TYR A 49 -0.54 12.99 6.93
CA TYR A 49 0.07 12.84 5.60
C TYR A 49 0.08 14.15 4.78
N SER A 50 -0.75 15.14 5.11
CA SER A 50 -0.71 16.45 4.46
C SER A 50 0.46 17.35 4.93
N LYS A 51 1.06 17.05 6.09
CA LYS A 51 2.09 17.87 6.73
C LYS A 51 3.38 17.10 6.99
N LEU A 52 3.76 16.23 6.07
CA LEU A 52 4.99 15.44 6.18
C LEU A 52 6.23 16.31 6.00
N ASP A 53 7.17 16.18 6.93
CA ASP A 53 8.53 16.71 6.79
C ASP A 53 9.29 15.96 5.67
N PRO A 54 10.28 16.58 5.00
CA PRO A 54 11.11 15.90 4.01
C PRO A 54 11.66 14.54 4.45
N TRP A 55 12.09 14.38 5.71
CA TRP A 55 12.59 13.10 6.19
C TRP A 55 11.49 12.04 6.33
N GLU A 56 10.32 12.43 6.81
CA GLU A 56 9.15 11.55 6.93
C GLU A 56 8.69 11.04 5.56
N ARG A 57 8.77 11.89 4.52
CA ARG A 57 8.50 11.47 3.12
C ARG A 57 9.50 10.42 2.64
N VAL A 58 10.77 10.52 3.02
CA VAL A 58 11.79 9.51 2.67
C VAL A 58 11.50 8.18 3.38
N LEU A 59 11.11 8.24 4.66
CA LEU A 59 10.70 7.05 5.41
C LEU A 59 9.49 6.36 4.76
N LEU A 60 8.48 7.13 4.36
CA LEU A 60 7.31 6.61 3.65
C LEU A 60 7.67 6.00 2.30
N ALA A 61 8.58 6.64 1.55
CA ALA A 61 9.09 6.11 0.28
C ALA A 61 9.85 4.78 0.46
N ARG A 62 10.40 4.52 1.64
CA ARG A 62 11.12 3.29 2.00
C ARG A 62 10.28 2.35 2.87
N HIS A 63 8.96 2.58 2.94
CA HIS A 63 8.10 1.78 3.78
C HIS A 63 8.13 0.29 3.35
N PRO A 64 8.29 -0.67 4.28
CA PRO A 64 8.40 -2.09 3.92
C PRO A 64 7.18 -2.69 3.20
N GLN A 65 6.02 -2.04 3.31
CA GLN A 65 4.78 -2.44 2.62
C GLN A 65 4.46 -1.49 1.46
N ARG A 66 5.43 -0.71 0.97
CA ARG A 66 5.24 0.08 -0.23
C ARG A 66 5.05 -0.88 -1.41
N PRO A 67 4.00 -0.73 -2.23
CA PRO A 67 3.81 -1.60 -3.39
C PRO A 67 5.00 -1.51 -4.34
N HIS A 68 5.48 -2.69 -4.77
CA HIS A 68 6.59 -2.87 -5.70
C HIS A 68 6.11 -2.79 -7.15
N ALA A 69 7.03 -2.83 -8.12
CA ALA A 69 6.67 -2.71 -9.53
C ALA A 69 5.68 -3.81 -9.94
N MET A 70 5.92 -5.05 -9.49
CA MET A 70 5.05 -6.17 -9.81
C MET A 70 3.64 -6.04 -9.23
N ASP A 71 3.46 -5.38 -8.08
CA ASP A 71 2.14 -5.10 -7.52
C ASP A 71 1.32 -4.21 -8.45
N TYR A 72 1.92 -3.14 -8.98
CA TYR A 72 1.26 -2.28 -9.96
C TYR A 72 1.02 -3.01 -11.28
N ILE A 73 1.98 -3.82 -11.73
CA ILE A 73 1.85 -4.57 -12.99
C ILE A 73 0.63 -5.49 -12.94
N ASN A 74 0.49 -6.26 -11.86
CA ASN A 74 -0.62 -7.19 -11.66
C ASN A 74 -1.98 -6.51 -11.51
N LEU A 75 -2.02 -5.28 -11.00
CA LEU A 75 -3.27 -4.53 -10.79
C LEU A 75 -3.72 -3.75 -12.03
N LEU A 76 -2.78 -3.28 -12.85
CA LEU A 76 -3.06 -2.33 -13.94
C LEU A 76 -3.03 -2.95 -15.33
N PHE A 77 -2.22 -4.00 -15.56
CA PHE A 77 -2.03 -4.54 -16.91
C PHE A 77 -2.64 -5.94 -17.04
N GLY A 78 -3.35 -6.14 -18.15
CA GLY A 78 -3.86 -7.44 -18.54
C GLY A 78 -2.85 -8.23 -19.36
N ASN A 79 -2.87 -9.56 -19.22
CA ASN A 79 -2.05 -10.51 -20.00
C ASN A 79 -0.56 -10.16 -20.04
N PHE A 80 -0.01 -9.66 -18.93
CA PHE A 80 1.41 -9.33 -18.84
C PHE A 80 2.25 -10.60 -18.97
N THR A 81 3.21 -10.58 -19.89
CA THR A 81 4.18 -11.64 -20.12
C THR A 81 5.57 -11.07 -19.87
N GLU A 82 6.19 -11.52 -18.78
CA GLU A 82 7.55 -11.14 -18.39
C GLU A 82 8.58 -11.70 -19.38
N LEU A 83 9.58 -10.89 -19.67
CA LEU A 83 10.71 -11.20 -20.52
C LEU A 83 11.99 -11.14 -19.69
N HIS A 84 12.78 -12.19 -19.82
CA HIS A 84 13.98 -12.39 -19.03
C HIS A 84 15.26 -12.30 -19.88
N GLY A 85 16.32 -11.81 -19.24
CA GLY A 85 17.69 -11.88 -19.76
C GLY A 85 18.10 -10.74 -20.71
N ASP A 86 19.37 -10.38 -20.60
CA ASP A 86 20.06 -9.39 -21.44
C ASP A 86 20.67 -9.98 -22.73
N ARG A 87 20.53 -11.30 -22.93
CA ARG A 87 21.17 -12.10 -24.00
C ARG A 87 22.70 -12.08 -24.00
N CYS A 88 23.33 -11.61 -22.94
CA CYS A 88 24.79 -11.49 -22.85
C CYS A 88 25.35 -12.24 -21.63
N PHE A 89 24.78 -11.99 -20.45
CA PHE A 89 25.30 -12.49 -19.19
C PHE A 89 24.26 -13.24 -18.37
N GLY A 90 23.06 -12.67 -18.19
CA GLY A 90 22.08 -13.27 -17.29
C GLY A 90 20.79 -12.46 -17.14
N ASP A 91 19.92 -12.98 -16.29
CA ASP A 91 18.65 -12.37 -15.92
C ASP A 91 18.80 -11.65 -14.57
N ASP A 92 18.64 -10.32 -14.57
CA ASP A 92 18.72 -9.51 -13.36
C ASP A 92 17.34 -9.38 -12.72
N LYS A 93 17.15 -10.04 -11.58
CA LYS A 93 15.88 -10.05 -10.84
C LYS A 93 15.50 -8.69 -10.25
N ALA A 94 16.42 -7.72 -10.24
CA ALA A 94 16.11 -6.35 -9.83
C ALA A 94 15.35 -5.55 -10.91
N VAL A 95 15.21 -6.09 -12.12
CA VAL A 95 14.47 -5.46 -13.21
C VAL A 95 13.43 -6.43 -13.76
N VAL A 96 12.17 -5.99 -13.78
CA VAL A 96 11.08 -6.71 -14.41
C VAL A 96 10.74 -5.97 -15.71
N ALA A 97 10.68 -6.71 -16.82
CA ALA A 97 10.31 -6.16 -18.11
C ALA A 97 9.37 -7.11 -18.85
N GLY A 98 8.47 -6.59 -19.68
CA GLY A 98 7.56 -7.46 -20.44
C GLY A 98 6.56 -6.71 -21.29
N PHE A 99 5.71 -7.48 -21.97
CA PHE A 99 4.61 -6.96 -22.77
C PHE A 99 3.28 -7.26 -22.08
N GLY A 100 2.36 -6.31 -22.11
CA GLY A 100 1.01 -6.50 -21.60
C GLY A 100 0.03 -5.56 -22.30
N TYR A 101 -1.16 -5.46 -21.74
CA TYR A 101 -2.20 -4.56 -22.23
C TYR A 101 -2.59 -3.60 -21.12
N LEU A 102 -2.56 -2.30 -21.43
CA LEU A 102 -3.24 -1.29 -20.63
C LEU A 102 -4.58 -1.04 -21.30
N ASP A 103 -5.66 -1.51 -20.66
CA ASP A 103 -6.98 -1.66 -21.28
C ASP A 103 -6.91 -2.49 -22.57
N SER A 104 -6.99 -1.84 -23.73
CA SER A 104 -6.90 -2.47 -25.07
C SER A 104 -5.60 -2.17 -25.80
N LEU A 105 -4.72 -1.34 -25.21
CA LEU A 105 -3.50 -0.89 -25.84
C LEU A 105 -2.34 -1.82 -25.47
N PRO A 106 -1.66 -2.44 -26.45
CA PRO A 106 -0.46 -3.21 -26.19
C PRO A 106 0.68 -2.27 -25.78
N VAL A 107 1.35 -2.57 -24.68
CA VAL A 107 2.39 -1.74 -24.07
C VAL A 107 3.58 -2.60 -23.63
N ALA A 108 4.77 -2.00 -23.66
CA ALA A 108 5.95 -2.52 -22.99
C ALA A 108 6.04 -1.87 -21.60
N VAL A 109 6.28 -2.69 -20.57
CA VAL A 109 6.43 -2.22 -19.19
C VAL A 109 7.81 -2.64 -18.69
N ILE A 110 8.49 -1.72 -18.02
CA ILE A 110 9.80 -1.94 -17.39
C ILE A 110 9.77 -1.28 -16.01
N GLY A 111 10.18 -2.01 -14.98
CA GLY A 111 10.20 -1.54 -13.61
C GLY A 111 11.37 -2.13 -12.82
N GLN A 112 11.73 -1.45 -11.73
CA GLN A 112 12.68 -1.98 -10.76
C GLN A 112 11.91 -2.75 -9.66
N GLU A 113 12.44 -3.90 -9.29
CA GLU A 113 11.92 -4.77 -8.22
C GLU A 113 12.88 -4.84 -7.02
#